data_AF-A0A1Q7CZP7-F1
#
_entry.id   AF-A0A1Q7CZP7-F1
#
_cell.length_a   1.000
_cell.length_b   1.000
_cell.length_c   1.000
_cell.angle_alpha   90.00
_cell.angle_beta   90.00
_cell.angle_gamma   90.00
#
_symmetry.space_group_name_H-M   'P 1'
#
loop_
_entity.id
_entity.type
_entity.pdbx_description
1 polymer ?
#
loop_
_entity_poly.entity_id
_entity_poly.type
_entity_poly.pdbx_seq_one_letter_code
_entity_poly.pdbx_strand_id
1 'polypeptide(L)'
;MERISIGFDTKTEEFLSKASVLSYYIATYNAVNNELGFENEPVTVDEIFDFINDLKHEGGVTHMPDITRSDISLTFRLLLKAGVGEKIIPDLPLLSN
;
A
#
# COMPACT_ATOMS: atom_id res chain seq x y z
N MET A 1 -34.30 8.04 -0.74
CA MET A 1 -32.89 7.94 -1.17
C MET A 1 -32.50 6.49 -0.97
N GLU A 2 -32.57 5.68 -2.02
CA GLU A 2 -32.15 4.27 -1.94
C GLU A 2 -30.65 4.25 -1.66
N ARG A 3 -30.26 3.68 -0.51
CA ARG A 3 -28.87 3.35 -0.28
C ARG A 3 -28.56 2.18 -1.20
N ILE A 4 -27.89 2.45 -2.31
CA ILE A 4 -27.26 1.41 -3.11
C ILE A 4 -26.22 0.76 -2.20
N SER A 5 -26.58 -0.37 -1.61
CA SER A 5 -25.63 -1.26 -0.95
C SER A 5 -24.77 -1.85 -2.05
N ILE A 6 -23.65 -1.20 -2.37
CA ILE A 6 -22.57 -1.83 -3.12
C ILE A 6 -21.92 -2.80 -2.12
N GLY A 7 -22.57 -3.93 -1.87
CA GLY A 7 -22.05 -4.97 -1.00
C GLY A 7 -20.91 -5.64 -1.75
N PHE A 8 -19.68 -5.32 -1.36
CA PHE A 8 -18.52 -6.09 -1.79
C PHE A 8 -18.55 -7.44 -1.07
N ASP A 9 -18.04 -8.48 -1.72
CA ASP A 9 -17.79 -9.73 -1.00
C ASP A 9 -16.68 -9.51 0.04
N THR A 10 -16.65 -10.35 1.07
CA THR A 10 -15.75 -10.18 2.22
C THR A 10 -14.27 -10.11 1.81
N LYS A 11 -13.84 -10.81 0.75
CA LYS A 11 -12.45 -10.74 0.29
C LYS A 11 -12.16 -9.39 -0.36
N THR A 12 -13.10 -8.88 -1.13
CA THR A 12 -12.99 -7.54 -1.72
C THR A 12 -12.99 -6.47 -0.63
N GLU A 13 -13.83 -6.58 0.40
CA GLU A 13 -13.80 -5.66 1.55
C GLU A 13 -12.46 -5.70 2.30
N GLU A 14 -11.95 -6.90 2.58
CA GLU A 14 -10.65 -7.09 3.24
C GLU A 14 -9.51 -6.46 2.41
N PHE A 15 -9.51 -6.71 1.11
CA PHE A 15 -8.53 -6.14 0.19
C PHE A 15 -8.61 -4.61 0.15
N LEU A 16 -9.81 -4.04 0.00
CA LEU A 16 -10.00 -2.59 -0.02
C LEU A 16 -9.57 -1.94 1.31
N SER A 17 -9.82 -2.61 2.43
CA SER A 17 -9.36 -2.17 3.74
C SER A 17 -7.83 -2.13 3.81
N LYS A 18 -7.15 -3.23 3.43
CA LYS A 18 -5.67 -3.30 3.39
C LYS A 18 -5.08 -2.28 2.43
N ALA A 19 -5.62 -2.17 1.23
CA ALA A 19 -5.17 -1.21 0.21
C ALA A 19 -5.32 0.24 0.68
N SER A 20 -6.40 0.56 1.41
CA SER A 20 -6.62 1.90 1.97
C SER A 20 -5.57 2.23 3.04
N VAL A 21 -5.32 1.30 3.96
CA VAL A 21 -4.29 1.45 5.00
C VAL A 21 -2.90 1.58 4.38
N LEU A 22 -2.56 0.70 3.44
CA LEU A 22 -1.28 0.74 2.72
C LEU A 22 -1.10 2.05 1.96
N SER A 23 -2.14 2.55 1.28
CA SER A 23 -2.06 3.82 0.55
C SER A 23 -1.69 4.98 1.47
N TYR A 24 -2.25 5.02 2.68
CA TYR A 24 -1.89 6.01 3.69
C TYR A 24 -0.41 5.90 4.07
N TYR A 25 0.06 4.72 4.45
CA TYR A 25 1.43 4.52 4.92
C TYR A 25 2.47 4.72 3.82
N ILE A 26 2.19 4.29 2.58
CA ILE A 26 3.05 4.54 1.42
C ILE A 26 3.16 6.05 1.15
N ALA A 27 2.06 6.79 1.24
CA ALA A 27 2.08 8.25 1.09
C ALA A 27 2.89 8.91 2.21
N THR A 28 2.73 8.47 3.46
CA THR A 28 3.53 8.96 4.60
C THR A 28 5.01 8.68 4.41
N TYR A 29 5.38 7.44 4.03
CA TYR A 29 6.76 7.05 3.78
C TYR A 29 7.40 7.92 2.68
N ASN A 30 6.70 8.09 1.55
CA ASN A 30 7.14 8.97 0.48
C ASN A 30 7.29 10.43 0.91
N ALA A 31 6.36 10.97 1.71
CA ALA A 31 6.44 12.34 2.20
C ALA A 31 7.68 12.53 3.08
N VAL A 32 7.94 11.61 4.00
CA VAL A 32 9.13 11.65 4.87
C VAL A 32 10.41 11.52 4.05
N ASN A 33 10.47 10.59 3.09
CA ASN A 33 11.64 10.44 2.22
C ASN A 33 11.93 11.70 1.39
N ASN A 34 10.90 12.38 0.88
CA ASN A 34 11.09 13.65 0.19
C ASN A 34 11.69 14.72 1.12
N GLU A 35 11.19 14.85 2.36
CA GLU A 35 11.74 15.79 3.36
C GLU A 35 13.19 15.47 3.75
N LEU A 36 13.60 14.21 3.64
CA LEU A 36 14.97 13.74 3.86
C LEU A 36 15.88 13.87 2.63
N GLY A 37 15.36 14.34 1.49
CA GLY A 37 16.12 14.54 0.25
C GLY A 37 16.19 13.33 -0.69
N PHE A 38 15.41 12.28 -0.44
CA PHE A 38 15.32 11.07 -1.28
C PHE A 38 14.20 11.18 -2.32
N GLU A 39 14.00 12.38 -2.88
CA GLU A 39 12.80 12.74 -3.66
C GLU A 39 12.58 11.89 -4.93
N ASN A 40 13.59 11.20 -5.45
CA ASN A 40 13.49 10.42 -6.68
C ASN A 40 13.82 8.94 -6.50
N GLU A 41 13.99 8.48 -5.27
CA GLU A 41 14.24 7.07 -5.04
C GLU A 41 12.95 6.27 -5.16
N PRO A 42 12.95 5.21 -5.98
CA PRO A 42 11.78 4.35 -6.11
C PRO A 42 11.56 3.59 -4.81
N VAL A 43 10.30 3.56 -4.36
CA VAL A 43 9.88 2.77 -3.21
C VAL A 43 9.52 1.37 -3.67
N THR A 44 10.12 0.39 -3.00
CA THR A 44 9.97 -1.04 -3.28
C THR A 44 8.98 -1.73 -2.36
N VAL A 45 8.57 -2.94 -2.74
CA VAL A 45 7.67 -3.76 -1.94
C VAL A 45 8.32 -4.15 -0.61
N ASP A 46 9.60 -4.49 -0.63
CA ASP A 46 10.34 -4.93 0.56
C ASP A 46 10.53 -3.79 1.56
N GLU A 47 10.86 -2.57 1.10
CA GLU A 47 10.98 -1.41 1.99
C GLU A 47 9.67 -1.10 2.73
N ILE A 48 8.54 -1.13 2.02
CA ILE A 48 7.23 -0.92 2.65
C ILE A 48 6.87 -2.09 3.57
N PHE A 49 7.23 -3.31 3.20
CA PHE A 49 6.98 -4.47 4.05
C PHE A 49 7.74 -4.37 5.39
N ASP A 50 9.02 -3.98 5.33
CA ASP A 50 9.85 -3.79 6.52
C ASP A 50 9.33 -2.62 7.35
N PHE A 51 9.04 -1.48 6.73
CA PHE A 51 8.44 -0.31 7.40
C PHE A 51 7.14 -0.64 8.16
N ILE A 52 6.23 -1.38 7.53
CA ILE A 52 4.97 -1.79 8.18
C ILE A 52 5.23 -2.75 9.35
N ASN A 53 6.20 -3.65 9.23
CA ASN A 53 6.58 -4.52 10.33
C ASN A 53 7.20 -3.74 11.48
N ASP A 54 8.04 -2.76 11.20
CA ASP A 54 8.64 -1.90 12.23
C ASP A 54 7.55 -1.10 12.97
N LEU A 55 6.55 -0.57 12.26
CA LEU A 55 5.41 0.08 12.89
C LEU A 55 4.61 -0.85 13.82
N LYS A 56 4.47 -2.12 13.45
CA LYS A 56 3.74 -3.12 14.22
C LYS A 56 4.51 -3.56 15.47
N HIS A 57 5.83 -3.75 15.36
CA HIS A 57 6.65 -4.28 16.44
C HIS A 57 7.23 -3.18 17.34
N GLU A 58 7.60 -2.05 16.77
CA GLU A 58 8.29 -0.94 17.46
C GLU A 58 7.38 0.27 17.65
N GLY A 59 6.54 0.58 16.66
CA GLY A 59 5.62 1.73 16.68
C GLY A 59 4.37 1.54 17.55
N GLY A 60 4.14 0.33 18.08
CA GLY A 60 3.01 0.04 18.97
C GLY A 60 1.64 0.04 18.28
N VAL A 61 1.58 -0.10 16.95
CA VAL A 61 0.33 -0.14 16.20
C VAL A 61 -0.35 -1.49 16.39
N THR A 62 -1.34 -1.56 17.30
CA THR A 62 -2.00 -2.82 17.70
C THR A 62 -3.10 -3.31 16.77
N HIS A 63 -3.62 -2.45 15.89
CA HIS A 63 -4.75 -2.75 15.00
C HIS A 63 -4.38 -2.76 13.51
N MET A 64 -3.10 -2.96 13.19
CA MET A 64 -2.65 -3.12 11.81
C MET A 64 -3.21 -4.43 11.24
N PRO A 65 -3.88 -4.43 10.07
CA PRO A 65 -4.27 -5.66 9.40
C PRO A 65 -3.03 -6.48 9.04
N ASP A 66 -3.19 -7.79 8.87
CA ASP A 66 -2.09 -8.63 8.39
C ASP A 66 -1.79 -8.32 6.92
N ILE A 67 -0.64 -7.68 6.69
CA ILE A 67 -0.20 -7.20 5.39
C ILE A 67 0.86 -8.16 4.85
N THR A 68 0.61 -8.68 3.65
CA THR A 68 1.59 -9.47 2.90
C THR A 68 2.26 -8.62 1.83
N ARG A 69 3.40 -9.09 1.31
CA ARG A 69 4.05 -8.50 0.12
C ARG A 69 3.11 -8.43 -1.09
N SER A 70 2.21 -9.41 -1.24
CA SER A 70 1.23 -9.42 -2.32
C SER A 70 0.20 -8.28 -2.18
N ASP A 71 -0.23 -7.98 -0.95
CA ASP A 71 -1.13 -6.83 -0.68
C ASP A 71 -0.46 -5.50 -1.05
N ILE A 72 0.83 -5.36 -0.73
CA ILE A 72 1.64 -4.18 -1.08
C ILE A 72 1.77 -4.06 -2.60
N SER A 73 2.16 -5.14 -3.30
CA SER A 73 2.32 -5.11 -4.75
C SER A 73 1.00 -4.84 -5.49
N LEU A 74 -0.12 -5.38 -5.00
CA LEU A 74 -1.44 -5.06 -5.54
C LEU A 74 -1.81 -3.59 -5.31
N THR A 75 -1.51 -3.05 -4.12
CA THR A 75 -1.74 -1.64 -3.81
C THR A 75 -0.87 -0.73 -4.67
N PHE A 76 0.40 -1.08 -4.89
CA PHE A 76 1.30 -0.40 -5.83
C PHE A 76 0.69 -0.32 -7.23
N ARG A 77 0.16 -1.44 -7.75
CA ARG A 77 -0.53 -1.48 -9.04
C ARG A 77 -1.79 -0.60 -9.06
N LEU A 78 -2.56 -0.55 -7.97
CA LEU A 78 -3.72 0.33 -7.86
C LEU A 78 -3.31 1.81 -7.89
N LEU A 79 -2.30 2.19 -7.12
CA LEU A 79 -1.80 3.57 -7.07
C LEU A 79 -1.23 4.03 -8.41
N LEU A 80 -0.48 3.15 -9.10
CA LEU A 80 -0.01 3.39 -10.47
C LEU A 80 -1.17 3.63 -11.44
N LYS A 81 -2.20 2.77 -11.40
CA LYS A 81 -3.40 2.94 -12.24
C LYS A 81 -4.18 4.22 -11.91
N ALA A 82 -4.15 4.66 -10.66
CA ALA A 82 -4.78 5.90 -10.22
C ALA A 82 -3.95 7.16 -10.52
N GLY A 83 -2.71 7.03 -11.02
CA GLY A 83 -1.82 8.15 -11.32
C GLY A 83 -1.16 8.78 -10.09
N VAL A 84 -1.12 8.08 -8.95
CA VAL A 84 -0.52 8.54 -7.68
C VAL A 84 0.72 7.74 -7.27
N GLY A 85 1.15 6.78 -8.10
CA GLY A 85 2.24 5.85 -7.81
C GLY A 85 3.53 6.04 -8.63
N GLU A 86 3.82 7.21 -9.18
CA GLU A 86 4.93 7.42 -10.14
C GLU A 86 6.32 7.00 -9.62
N LYS A 87 6.50 6.87 -8.30
CA LYS A 87 7.77 6.49 -7.64
C LYS A 87 7.78 5.05 -7.12
N ILE A 88 6.96 4.16 -7.68
CA ILE A 88 6.74 2.82 -7.14
C ILE A 88 7.27 1.75 -8.12
N ILE A 89 8.11 0.83 -7.65
CA ILE A 89 8.52 -0.35 -8.42
C ILE A 89 7.71 -1.57 -7.92
N PRO A 90 6.78 -2.10 -8.73
CA PRO A 90 6.12 -3.35 -8.39
C PRO A 90 7.09 -4.51 -8.66
N ASP A 91 7.65 -5.09 -7.61
CA ASP A 91 8.31 -6.39 -7.71
C ASP A 91 7.27 -7.47 -7.99
N LEU A 92 7.00 -7.67 -9.27
CA LEU A 92 6.40 -8.87 -9.83
C LEU A 92 6.78 -8.87 -11.31
N PRO A 93 7.30 -9.99 -11.85
CA PRO A 93 7.42 -10.12 -13.30
C PRO A 93 6.04 -9.80 -13.88
N LEU A 94 6.02 -8.89 -14.85
CA LEU A 94 4.86 -8.61 -15.68
C LEU A 94 4.34 -9.96 -16.19
N LEU A 95 3.33 -10.52 -15.53
CA LEU A 95 2.51 -11.55 -16.13
C LEU A 95 1.68 -10.82 -17.17
N SER A 96 2.30 -10.68 -18.33
CA SER A 96 1.70 -10.33 -19.60
C SER A 96 0.52 -11.28 -19.82
N ASN A 97 -0.69 -10.75 -19.81
CA ASN A 97 -1.83 -11.35 -20.50
C ASN A 97 -2.13 -10.48 -21.71
#